data_AF-A0A2R4K268-F1
#
_entry.id   AF-A0A2R4K268-F1
#
_cell.length_a   1.000
_cell.length_b   1.000
_cell.length_c   1.000
_cell.angle_alpha   90.00
_cell.angle_beta   90.00
_cell.angle_gamma   90.00
#
_symmetry.space_group_name_H-M   'P 1'
#
loop_
_entity.id
_entity.type
_entity.pdbx_description
1 polymer ?
#
loop_
_entity_poly.entity_id
_entity_poly.type
_entity_poly.pdbx_seq_one_letter_code
_entity_poly.pdbx_strand_id
1 'polypeptide(L)'
;MAREDILRFADEFDPQSIHNDPQAARQGPFSGLIASGRHTCSVTMRMYVDHYVGKVACLASPGIDELRRVRPVRPGDRLSLRATVQEAGTRWDPVPAPPLRVHRPRAGSS
;
A
#
# COMPACT_ATOMS: atom_id res chain seq x y z
N MET A 1 4.16 12.10 -6.96
CA MET A 1 5.04 10.95 -6.70
C MET A 1 6.36 11.20 -7.41
N ALA A 2 7.38 11.68 -6.69
CA ALA A 2 8.69 11.93 -7.29
C ALA A 2 9.42 10.60 -7.56
N ARG A 3 10.30 10.59 -8.56
CA ARG A 3 11.04 9.39 -8.95
C ARG A 3 12.01 8.97 -7.83
N GLU A 4 12.65 9.95 -7.22
CA GLU A 4 13.66 9.79 -6.17
C GLU A 4 13.03 9.17 -4.92
N ASP A 5 11.80 9.58 -4.57
CA ASP A 5 11.06 8.99 -3.46
C ASP A 5 10.69 7.52 -3.75
N ILE A 6 10.34 7.19 -5.00
CA ILE A 6 10.07 5.81 -5.40
C ILE A 6 11.31 4.94 -5.20
N LEU A 7 12.46 5.37 -5.72
CA LEU A 7 13.71 4.62 -5.61
C LEU A 7 14.13 4.47 -4.14
N ARG A 8 14.12 5.57 -3.38
CA ARG A 8 14.49 5.55 -1.96
C ARG A 8 13.62 4.58 -1.15
N PHE A 9 12.30 4.62 -1.34
CA PHE A 9 11.40 3.68 -0.66
C PHE A 9 11.66 2.23 -1.09
N ALA A 10 11.88 2.00 -2.39
CA ALA A 10 12.10 0.68 -2.92
C ALA A 10 13.40 0.05 -2.38
N ASP A 11 14.49 0.81 -2.33
CA ASP A 11 15.77 0.33 -1.82
C ASP A 11 15.70 -0.05 -0.33
N GLU A 12 14.87 0.64 0.45
CA GLU A 12 14.72 0.36 1.86
C GLU A 12 13.71 -0.77 2.15
N PHE A 13 12.59 -0.82 1.43
CA PHE A 13 11.43 -1.64 1.85
C PHE A 13 10.91 -2.64 0.81
N ASP A 14 11.17 -2.43 -0.49
CA ASP A 14 10.61 -3.27 -1.55
C ASP A 14 11.54 -3.29 -2.79
N PRO A 15 12.72 -3.94 -2.69
CA PRO A 15 13.80 -3.83 -3.68
C PRO A 15 13.58 -4.71 -4.92
N GLN A 16 12.33 -4.89 -5.33
CA GLN A 16 12.01 -5.54 -6.60
C GLN A 16 12.45 -4.63 -7.75
N SER A 17 13.06 -5.21 -8.79
CA SER A 17 13.63 -4.46 -9.92
C SER A 17 12.65 -3.52 -10.62
N ILE A 18 11.36 -3.84 -10.62
CA ILE A 18 10.28 -2.98 -11.13
C ILE A 18 10.10 -1.65 -10.36
N HIS A 19 10.71 -1.54 -9.17
CA HIS A 19 10.61 -0.39 -8.26
C HIS A 19 11.93 0.35 -8.06
N ASN A 20 13.09 -0.31 -8.21
CA ASN A 20 14.41 0.31 -7.97
C ASN A 20 15.41 0.25 -9.13
N ASP A 21 15.17 -0.52 -10.19
CA ASP A 21 16.04 -0.57 -11.37
C ASP A 21 15.32 -0.05 -12.62
N PRO A 22 15.59 1.20 -13.05
CA PRO A 22 14.96 1.79 -14.23
C PRO A 22 15.26 1.06 -15.54
N GLN A 23 16.42 0.40 -15.66
CA GLN A 23 16.80 -0.35 -16.85
C GLN A 23 16.03 -1.67 -16.90
N ALA A 24 16.06 -2.43 -15.82
CA ALA A 24 15.31 -3.69 -15.74
C ALA A 24 13.80 -3.45 -15.82
N ALA A 25 13.27 -2.41 -15.16
CA ALA A 25 11.85 -2.08 -15.18
C ALA A 25 11.35 -1.76 -16.61
N ARG A 26 12.18 -1.17 -17.48
CA ARG A 26 11.84 -0.93 -18.90
C ARG A 26 11.62 -2.20 -19.69
N GLN A 27 12.36 -3.26 -19.38
CA GLN A 27 12.24 -4.57 -20.03
C GLN A 27 11.14 -5.44 -19.41
N GLY A 28 10.65 -5.05 -18.23
CA GLY A 28 9.63 -5.77 -17.48
C GLY A 28 8.18 -5.50 -17.94
N PRO A 29 7.21 -6.15 -17.29
CA PRO A 29 5.79 -6.15 -17.70
C PRO A 29 5.11 -4.79 -17.60
N PHE A 30 5.69 -3.84 -16.86
CA PHE A 30 5.16 -2.48 -16.72
C PHE A 30 5.83 -1.48 -17.67
N SER A 31 6.84 -1.92 -18.43
CA SER A 31 7.57 -1.11 -19.42
C SER A 31 8.10 0.21 -18.84
N GLY A 32 8.59 0.17 -17.60
CA GLY A 32 9.12 1.31 -16.87
C GLY A 32 8.91 1.19 -15.37
N LEU A 33 9.54 2.11 -14.64
CA LEU A 33 9.49 2.17 -13.18
C LEU A 33 8.07 2.41 -12.68
N ILE A 34 7.66 1.67 -11.65
CA ILE A 34 6.41 1.90 -10.93
C ILE A 34 6.72 2.03 -9.44
N ALA A 35 5.94 2.82 -8.70
CA ALA A 35 6.06 2.86 -7.25
C ALA A 35 5.70 1.49 -6.66
N SER A 36 6.42 1.05 -5.61
CA SER A 36 5.93 -0.02 -4.74
C SER A 36 4.55 0.36 -4.27
N GLY A 37 3.57 -0.51 -4.39
CA GLY A 37 2.27 -0.11 -3.89
C GLY A 37 2.20 -0.10 -2.35
N ARG A 38 3.22 -0.58 -1.63
CA ARG A 38 3.37 -0.31 -0.18
C ARG A 38 3.74 1.16 0.03
N HIS A 39 4.61 1.70 -0.82
CA HIS A 39 4.89 3.14 -0.88
C HIS A 39 3.61 3.93 -1.10
N THR A 40 2.77 3.52 -2.07
CA THR A 40 1.48 4.17 -2.32
C THR A 40 0.57 4.14 -1.09
N CYS A 41 0.52 3.04 -0.34
CA CYS A 41 -0.22 2.98 0.92
C CYS A 41 0.33 3.97 1.96
N SER A 42 1.65 4.06 2.12
CA SER A 42 2.28 4.99 3.06
C SER A 42 2.00 6.45 2.71
N VAL A 43 2.07 6.82 1.42
CA VAL A 43 1.71 8.19 0.99
C VAL A 43 0.23 8.48 1.20
N THR A 44 -0.65 7.50 0.95
CA THR A 44 -2.07 7.63 1.28
C THR A 44 -2.30 7.86 2.77
N MET A 45 -1.60 7.13 3.64
CA MET A 45 -1.68 7.34 5.09
C MET A 45 -1.19 8.74 5.46
N ARG A 46 -0.12 9.24 4.84
CA ARG A 46 0.36 10.61 5.08
C ARG A 46 -0.72 11.66 4.74
N MET A 47 -1.33 11.55 3.56
CA MET A 47 -2.46 12.43 3.17
C MET A 47 -3.63 12.31 4.15
N TYR A 48 -3.94 11.10 4.60
CA TYR A 48 -5.03 10.86 5.55
C TYR A 48 -4.75 11.47 6.93
N VAL A 49 -3.51 11.39 7.41
CA VAL A 49 -3.08 12.02 8.67
C VAL A 49 -3.14 13.53 8.59
N ASP A 50 -2.57 14.12 7.54
CA ASP A 50 -2.51 15.58 7.38
C ASP A 50 -3.92 16.21 7.29
N HIS A 51 -4.90 15.49 6.74
CA HIS A 51 -6.21 16.06 6.45
C HIS A 51 -7.36 15.57 7.33
N TYR A 52 -7.26 14.38 7.94
CA TYR A 52 -8.32 13.75 8.72
C TYR A 52 -7.84 13.29 10.10
N VAL A 53 -6.94 12.30 10.18
CA VAL A 53 -6.58 11.64 11.46
C VAL A 53 -5.94 12.61 12.45
N GLY A 54 -5.09 13.55 12.01
CA GLY A 54 -4.47 14.53 12.90
C GLY A 54 -5.45 15.47 13.61
N LYS A 55 -6.73 15.47 13.22
CA LYS A 55 -7.80 16.31 13.79
C LYS A 55 -8.77 15.52 14.69
N VAL A 56 -8.59 14.21 14.82
CA VAL A 56 -9.47 13.32 15.59
C VAL A 56 -8.66 12.41 16.51
N ALA A 57 -9.25 11.97 17.63
CA ALA A 57 -8.61 11.02 18.54
C ALA A 57 -8.61 9.60 17.94
N CYS A 58 -7.75 9.33 16.96
CA CYS A 58 -7.52 8.00 16.41
C CYS A 58 -6.21 7.43 16.97
N LEU A 59 -6.31 6.42 17.84
CA LEU A 59 -5.14 5.78 18.47
C LEU A 59 -4.57 4.64 17.63
N ALA A 60 -5.43 3.86 16.98
CA ALA A 60 -5.05 2.72 16.15
C ALA A 60 -6.15 2.38 15.15
N SER A 61 -5.79 1.65 14.09
CA SER A 61 -6.74 1.03 13.15
C SER A 61 -6.81 -0.48 13.40
N PRO A 62 -7.99 -1.12 13.33
CA PRO A 62 -8.10 -2.58 13.36
C PRO A 62 -7.40 -3.28 12.19
N GLY A 63 -7.27 -2.60 11.06
CA GLY A 63 -6.76 -3.20 9.84
C GLY A 63 -7.28 -2.54 8.57
N ILE A 64 -7.08 -3.25 7.47
CA ILE A 64 -7.57 -2.93 6.14
C ILE A 64 -8.24 -4.20 5.62
N ASP A 65 -9.54 -4.16 5.36
CA ASP A 65 -10.28 -5.33 4.87
C ASP A 65 -9.88 -5.68 3.43
N GLU A 66 -9.71 -4.64 2.59
CA GLU A 66 -9.43 -4.81 1.18
C GLU A 66 -8.44 -3.75 0.65
N LEU A 67 -7.46 -4.22 -0.11
CA LEU A 67 -6.53 -3.37 -0.86
C LEU A 67 -6.41 -3.88 -2.29
N ARG A 68 -6.81 -3.06 -3.26
CA ARG A 68 -6.71 -3.36 -4.69
C ARG A 68 -5.86 -2.31 -5.41
N ARG A 69 -4.87 -2.76 -6.17
CA ARG A 69 -4.06 -1.89 -7.04
C ARG A 69 -4.57 -2.00 -8.46
N VAL A 70 -5.42 -1.05 -8.85
CA VAL A 70 -6.07 -1.06 -10.17
C VAL A 70 -5.10 -0.65 -11.28
N ARG A 71 -4.18 0.28 -11.00
CA ARG A 71 -3.16 0.74 -11.94
C ARG A 71 -1.83 0.98 -11.21
N PRO A 72 -0.69 0.76 -11.88
CA PRO A 72 0.60 1.14 -11.32
C PRO A 72 0.71 2.66 -11.21
N VAL A 73 1.28 3.14 -10.09
CA VAL A 73 1.66 4.55 -9.94
C VAL A 73 3.02 4.77 -10.57
N ARG A 74 3.16 5.78 -11.41
CA ARG A 74 4.38 6.13 -12.14
C ARG A 74 5.08 7.34 -11.52
N PRO A 75 6.40 7.51 -11.76
CA PRO A 75 7.07 8.77 -11.48
C PRO A 75 6.36 9.94 -12.17
N GLY A 76 6.16 11.03 -11.44
CA GLY A 76 5.44 12.22 -11.91
C GLY A 76 3.93 12.21 -11.62
N ASP A 77 3.34 11.06 -11.28
CA ASP A 77 1.91 10.98 -10.99
C ASP A 77 1.54 11.88 -9.80
N ARG A 78 0.40 12.57 -9.93
CA ARG A 78 -0.23 13.30 -8.82
C ARG A 78 -1.26 12.39 -8.18
N LEU A 79 -1.14 12.21 -6.87
CA LEU A 79 -2.06 11.39 -6.09
C LEU A 79 -3.06 12.28 -5.35
N SER A 80 -4.29 11.78 -5.25
CA SER A 80 -5.36 12.40 -4.46
C SER A 80 -6.07 11.32 -3.66
N LEU A 81 -6.44 11.62 -2.42
CA LEU A 81 -7.21 10.73 -1.57
C LEU A 81 -8.67 11.18 -1.48
N ARG A 82 -9.60 10.24 -1.65
CA ARG A 82 -10.99 10.39 -1.24
C ARG A 82 -11.24 9.40 -0.11
N ALA A 83 -11.74 9.89 1.01
CA ALA A 83 -12.17 9.09 2.15
C ALA A 83 -13.65 9.35 2.42
N THR A 84 -14.38 8.29 2.74
CA THR A 84 -15.79 8.36 3.13
C THR A 84 -15.95 7.53 4.40
N VAL A 85 -16.56 8.12 5.43
CA VAL A 85 -16.93 7.39 6.65
C VAL A 85 -18.16 6.54 6.31
N GLN A 86 -18.03 5.21 6.44
CA GLN A 86 -19.14 4.29 6.22
C GLN A 86 -19.95 4.05 7.50
N GLU A 87 -19.28 4.00 8.64
CA GLU A 87 -19.88 3.78 9.94
C GLU A 87 -19.12 4.59 11.01
N ALA A 88 -19.85 5.08 12.01
CA ALA A 88 -19.29 5.74 13.17
C ALA A 88 -20.05 5.27 14.41
N GLY A 89 -19.32 4.78 15.41
CA GLY A 89 -19.85 4.32 16.69
C GLY A 89 -19.25 5.09 17.87
N THR A 90 -19.90 5.03 19.03
CA THR A 90 -19.42 5.65 20.27
C THR A 90 -18.52 4.71 21.09
N ARG A 91 -18.41 3.44 20.69
CA ARG A 91 -17.57 2.42 21.30
C ARG A 91 -16.87 1.61 20.21
N TRP A 92 -15.65 1.19 20.51
CA TRP A 92 -14.92 0.23 19.69
C TRP A 92 -15.56 -1.17 19.82
N ASP A 93 -16.18 -1.65 18.76
CA ASP A 93 -16.58 -3.05 18.60
C ASP A 93 -15.61 -3.73 17.63
N PRO A 94 -14.78 -4.69 18.08
CA PRO A 94 -13.80 -5.33 17.22
C PRO A 94 -14.50 -6.16 16.14
N VAL A 95 -14.19 -5.87 14.87
CA VAL A 95 -14.59 -6.74 13.76
C VAL A 95 -13.95 -8.12 13.97
N PRO A 96 -14.71 -9.22 13.93
CA PRO A 96 -14.14 -10.55 14.07
C PRO A 96 -13.13 -10.80 12.96
N ALA A 97 -11.90 -11.18 13.31
CA ALA A 97 -10.91 -11.53 12.31
C ALA A 97 -11.42 -12.71 11.46
N PRO A 98 -11.35 -12.65 10.11
CA PRO A 98 -11.68 -13.79 9.30
C PRO A 98 -10.75 -14.97 9.65
N PRO A 99 -11.20 -16.23 9.52
CA PRO A 99 -10.37 -17.38 9.85
C PRO A 99 -9.09 -17.37 9.01
N LEU A 100 -7.94 -17.44 9.68
CA LEU A 100 -6.61 -17.51 9.05
C LEU A 100 -6.54 -18.74 8.13
N ARG A 101 -6.47 -18.51 6.81
CA ARG A 101 -6.16 -19.56 5.84
C ARG A 101 -4.64 -19.72 5.75
N VAL A 102 -4.09 -20.62 6.56
CA VAL A 102 -2.67 -21.02 6.43
C VAL A 102 -2.55 -22.00 5.26
N HIS A 103 -1.93 -21.55 4.16
CA HIS A 103 -1.58 -22.46 3.07
C HIS A 103 -0.31 -23.22 3.47
N ARG A 104 -0.45 -24.47 3.94
CA ARG A 104 0.69 -25.35 4.13
C ARG A 104 1.14 -25.85 2.74
N PRO A 105 2.42 -25.74 2.36
CA PRO A 105 2.91 -26.35 1.13
C PRO A 105 2.62 -27.86 1.19
N ARG A 106 2.12 -28.42 0.09
CA ARG A 106 1.97 -29.88 -0.04
C ARG A 106 3.36 -30.48 0.12
N ALA A 107 3.53 -31.38 1.08
CA ALA A 107 4.73 -32.21 1.15
C ALA A 107 4.84 -32.94 -0.19
N GLY A 108 5.94 -32.72 -0.91
CA GLY A 108 6.22 -33.41 -2.16
C GLY A 108 6.28 -34.91 -1.89
N SER A 109 5.48 -35.68 -2.62
CA SER A 109 5.70 -37.12 -2.77
C SER A 109 6.98 -37.30 -3.57
N SER A 110 7.99 -37.86 -2.91
CA SER A 110 9.17 -38.48 -3.53
C SER A 110 8.79 -39.57 -4.52
#